data_AF-A0A1M4ZVH9-F1
#
_entry.id   AF-A0A1M4ZVH9-F1
#
_cell.length_a   1.000
_cell.length_b   1.000
_cell.length_c   1.000
_cell.angle_alpha   90.00
_cell.angle_beta   90.00
_cell.angle_gamma   90.00
#
_symmetry.space_group_name_H-M   'P 1'
#
loop_
_entity.id
_entity.type
_entity.pdbx_description
1 polymer ?
#
loop_
_entity_poly.entity_id
_entity_poly.type
_entity_poly.pdbx_seq_one_letter_code
_entity_poly.pdbx_strand_id
1 'polypeptide(L)'
;MIFVYMSILVMVLIITSRVYGTIIKPNIVLTVPWCIFAGLSTLGINNLRTPSLKTHLYILTFILFFNLMYFLFSQKRFKIDILTEDINYQFRYKLIYFSNIISWIFMIPIILNAYHIISNYGFLAIRSYAFVSSDVLVGGFDKFIAQTIIRGIFQATVLLAMINIAFKKKTPFLTVCAIINVIIYTFVFGGRFQILQLIMYYLFAHMFSKKIIVNKELKRKMSYGLIAILISTMVYVTLKRGSDNFIYSLISYYAGPFSFLDYILNNPETFDLNNYLWGAATLGFITEPITLILKLLFRLDIHIASYYINICTQPFYEIGPGRYFNALTTVIYPFIRDFGYFGIIVGSVFLAGFSGLLEKAFLKKKKIVYFCLYIHLIYIIFNSILAYSLLSYPSVMVLFFIILFSTGKQKNYKSLRRS
;
A
#
# COMPACT_ATOMS: atom_id res chain seq x y z
N MET A 1 -19.15 9.65 -18.63
CA MET A 1 -18.37 9.47 -17.38
C MET A 1 -16.90 9.86 -17.50
N ILE A 2 -16.15 9.41 -18.52
CA ILE A 2 -14.75 9.84 -18.74
C ILE A 2 -14.54 11.36 -18.63
N PHE A 3 -15.39 12.15 -19.30
CA PHE A 3 -15.29 13.61 -19.26
C PHE A 3 -15.44 14.17 -17.83
N VAL A 4 -16.34 13.60 -17.01
CA VAL A 4 -16.53 14.00 -15.61
C VAL A 4 -15.26 13.76 -14.80
N TYR A 5 -14.64 12.58 -14.93
CA TYR A 5 -13.38 12.28 -14.24
C TYR A 5 -12.24 13.18 -14.70
N MET A 6 -12.16 13.49 -15.99
CA MET A 6 -11.17 14.42 -16.53
C MET A 6 -11.37 15.84 -16.01
N SER A 7 -12.61 16.33 -15.96
CA SER A 7 -12.94 17.64 -15.39
C SER A 7 -12.57 17.73 -13.91
N ILE A 8 -12.89 16.70 -13.11
CA ILE A 8 -12.51 16.64 -11.70
C ILE A 8 -11.00 16.62 -11.53
N LEU A 9 -10.29 15.82 -12.33
CA LEU A 9 -8.84 15.74 -12.29
C LEU A 9 -8.19 17.10 -12.55
N VAL A 10 -8.61 17.79 -13.63
CA VAL A 10 -8.12 19.12 -13.98
C VAL A 10 -8.45 20.13 -12.89
N MET A 11 -9.68 20.13 -12.37
CA MET A 11 -10.11 21.01 -11.29
C MET A 11 -9.24 20.82 -10.03
N VAL A 12 -9.05 19.58 -9.57
CA VAL A 12 -8.26 19.28 -8.37
C VAL A 12 -6.79 19.65 -8.58
N LEU A 13 -6.21 19.41 -9.77
CA LEU A 13 -4.85 19.83 -10.10
C LEU A 13 -4.68 21.36 -10.01
N ILE A 14 -5.61 22.12 -10.58
CA ILE A 14 -5.59 23.59 -10.54
C ILE A 14 -5.74 24.10 -9.11
N ILE A 15 -6.74 23.60 -8.36
CA ILE A 15 -6.97 24.02 -6.96
C ILE A 15 -5.75 23.70 -6.10
N THR A 16 -5.21 22.48 -6.19
CA THR A 16 -4.04 22.06 -5.41
C THR A 16 -2.83 22.94 -5.73
N SER A 17 -2.56 23.19 -7.01
CA SER A 17 -1.48 24.07 -7.44
C SER A 17 -1.64 25.49 -6.87
N ARG A 18 -2.84 26.07 -6.93
CA ARG A 18 -3.11 27.41 -6.40
C ARG A 18 -3.03 27.51 -4.87
N VAL A 19 -3.56 26.50 -4.17
CA VAL A 19 -3.63 26.47 -2.69
C VAL A 19 -2.25 26.20 -2.09
N TYR A 20 -1.47 25.27 -2.64
CA TYR A 20 -0.20 24.84 -2.03
C TYR A 20 1.06 25.30 -2.76
N GLY A 21 0.96 25.81 -3.99
CA GLY A 21 2.11 26.14 -4.82
C GLY A 21 2.81 24.91 -5.42
N THR A 22 2.20 23.74 -5.35
CA THR A 22 2.71 22.47 -5.88
C THR A 22 1.55 21.52 -6.14
N ILE A 23 1.76 20.57 -7.05
CA ILE A 23 0.84 19.44 -7.29
C ILE A 23 1.29 18.15 -6.58
N ILE A 24 2.45 18.14 -5.93
CA ILE A 24 2.97 16.96 -5.24
C ILE A 24 2.35 16.90 -3.84
N LYS A 25 1.12 16.36 -3.77
CA LYS A 25 0.31 16.26 -2.55
C LYS A 25 -0.47 14.94 -2.49
N PRO A 26 -0.76 14.39 -1.28
CA PRO A 26 -1.57 13.20 -1.08
C PRO A 26 -2.89 13.17 -1.85
N ASN A 27 -3.59 14.31 -1.94
CA ASN A 27 -4.84 14.38 -2.70
C ASN A 27 -4.66 14.21 -4.20
N ILE A 28 -3.52 14.61 -4.77
CA ILE A 28 -3.19 14.33 -6.17
C ILE A 28 -2.81 12.86 -6.36
N VAL A 29 -2.05 12.29 -5.42
CA VAL A 29 -1.71 10.84 -5.44
C VAL A 29 -2.98 9.97 -5.38
N LEU A 30 -4.03 10.43 -4.70
CA LEU A 30 -5.34 9.81 -4.75
C LEU A 30 -6.06 10.08 -6.07
N THR A 31 -6.25 11.36 -6.41
CA THR A 31 -7.18 11.77 -7.47
C THR A 31 -6.73 11.32 -8.86
N VAL A 32 -5.42 11.38 -9.16
CA VAL A 32 -4.87 11.02 -10.48
C VAL A 32 -5.23 9.58 -10.86
N PRO A 33 -4.78 8.55 -10.11
CA PRO A 33 -5.04 7.18 -10.51
C PRO A 33 -6.52 6.82 -10.37
N TRP A 34 -7.25 7.36 -9.38
CA TRP A 34 -8.70 7.13 -9.27
C TRP A 34 -9.47 7.68 -10.47
N CYS A 35 -9.20 8.91 -10.92
CA CYS A 35 -9.89 9.48 -12.09
C CYS A 35 -9.47 8.79 -13.39
N ILE A 36 -8.19 8.48 -13.57
CA ILE A 36 -7.70 7.82 -14.78
C ILE A 36 -8.31 6.43 -14.90
N PHE A 37 -8.17 5.57 -13.88
CA PHE A 37 -8.60 4.18 -13.98
C PHE A 37 -10.11 4.01 -13.85
N ALA A 38 -10.82 4.86 -13.09
CA ALA A 38 -12.28 4.88 -13.10
C ALA A 38 -12.86 5.47 -14.39
N GLY A 39 -12.12 6.35 -15.07
CA GLY A 39 -12.44 6.77 -16.43
C GLY A 39 -12.26 5.61 -17.41
N LEU A 40 -11.10 4.96 -17.41
CA LEU A 40 -10.81 3.83 -18.31
C LEU A 40 -11.75 2.64 -18.11
N SER A 41 -12.26 2.38 -16.90
CA SER A 41 -13.22 1.29 -16.67
C SER A 41 -14.55 1.49 -17.40
N THR A 42 -14.87 2.72 -17.82
CA THR A 42 -16.08 3.01 -18.62
C THR A 42 -16.00 2.51 -20.06
N LEU A 43 -14.79 2.19 -20.55
CA LEU A 43 -14.56 1.71 -21.90
C LEU A 43 -14.70 0.19 -22.04
N GLY A 44 -14.88 -0.56 -20.94
CA GLY A 44 -15.00 -2.02 -21.00
C GLY A 44 -13.76 -2.74 -21.53
N ILE A 45 -12.56 -2.14 -21.36
CA ILE A 45 -11.30 -2.68 -21.87
C ILE A 45 -11.10 -4.12 -21.35
N ASN A 46 -10.64 -5.03 -22.23
CA ASN A 46 -10.44 -6.44 -21.93
C ASN A 46 -11.72 -7.21 -21.55
N ASN A 47 -12.86 -6.78 -22.12
CA ASN A 47 -14.19 -7.34 -21.84
C ASN A 47 -14.58 -7.24 -20.37
N LEU A 48 -13.99 -6.29 -19.63
CA LEU A 48 -14.39 -6.00 -18.27
C LEU A 48 -15.79 -5.38 -18.27
N ARG A 49 -16.60 -5.77 -17.29
CA ARG A 49 -17.91 -5.18 -17.04
C ARG A 49 -17.77 -3.67 -16.85
N THR A 50 -18.56 -2.90 -17.57
CA THR A 50 -18.63 -1.45 -17.39
C THR A 50 -19.38 -1.12 -16.10
N PRO A 51 -18.82 -0.28 -15.21
CA PRO A 51 -19.50 0.09 -13.97
C PRO A 51 -20.80 0.87 -14.23
N SER A 52 -21.81 0.64 -13.41
CA SER A 52 -23.07 1.37 -13.42
C SER A 52 -22.91 2.80 -12.90
N LEU A 53 -23.92 3.64 -13.15
CA LEU A 53 -24.01 4.99 -12.60
C LEU A 53 -23.89 5.00 -11.06
N LYS A 54 -24.53 4.04 -10.38
CA LYS A 54 -24.45 3.88 -8.92
C LYS A 54 -23.00 3.76 -8.46
N THR A 55 -22.22 2.88 -9.10
CA THR A 55 -20.81 2.69 -8.78
C THR A 55 -19.99 3.95 -9.01
N HIS A 56 -20.24 4.68 -10.09
CA HIS A 56 -19.59 5.96 -10.35
C HIS A 56 -19.91 7.01 -9.27
N LEU A 57 -21.16 7.08 -8.79
CA LEU A 57 -21.52 8.00 -7.69
C LEU A 57 -20.74 7.68 -6.41
N TYR A 58 -20.57 6.40 -6.06
CA TYR A 58 -19.78 5.97 -4.91
C TYR A 58 -18.32 6.42 -5.03
N ILE A 59 -17.73 6.23 -6.22
CA ILE A 59 -16.35 6.66 -6.53
C ILE A 59 -16.22 8.19 -6.44
N LEU A 60 -17.16 8.93 -7.03
CA LEU A 60 -17.14 10.39 -7.04
C LEU A 60 -17.27 10.97 -5.63
N THR A 61 -18.12 10.38 -4.79
CA THR A 61 -18.26 10.74 -3.37
C THR A 61 -16.95 10.52 -2.61
N PHE A 62 -16.29 9.39 -2.82
CA PHE A 62 -14.97 9.12 -2.22
C PHE A 62 -13.94 10.19 -2.60
N ILE A 63 -13.80 10.48 -3.90
CA ILE A 63 -12.83 11.47 -4.40
C ILE A 63 -13.17 12.88 -3.87
N LEU A 64 -14.44 13.27 -3.88
CA LEU A 64 -14.90 14.58 -3.45
C LEU A 64 -14.60 14.82 -1.96
N PHE A 65 -15.06 13.92 -1.08
CA PHE A 65 -14.89 14.08 0.36
C PHE A 65 -13.42 13.95 0.78
N PHE A 66 -12.64 13.08 0.12
CA PHE A 66 -11.21 13.03 0.37
C PHE A 66 -10.55 14.38 0.06
N ASN A 67 -10.81 14.97 -1.11
CA ASN A 67 -10.22 16.24 -1.49
C ASN A 67 -10.66 17.39 -0.59
N LEU A 68 -11.97 17.52 -0.34
CA LEU A 68 -12.54 18.53 0.55
C LEU A 68 -11.87 18.50 1.92
N MET A 69 -11.81 17.32 2.55
CA MET A 69 -11.23 17.15 3.88
C MET A 69 -9.72 17.34 3.88
N TYR A 70 -9.03 16.91 2.83
CA TYR A 70 -7.59 17.15 2.73
C TYR A 70 -7.28 18.65 2.66
N PHE A 71 -8.08 19.44 1.92
CA PHE A 71 -7.93 20.91 1.90
C PHE A 71 -8.16 21.57 3.27
N LEU A 72 -9.00 20.98 4.13
CA LEU A 72 -9.25 21.45 5.49
C LEU A 72 -8.12 21.05 6.46
N PHE A 73 -7.68 19.79 6.42
CA PHE A 73 -6.74 19.24 7.41
C PHE A 73 -5.27 19.44 7.10
N SER A 74 -4.89 19.64 5.83
CA SER A 74 -3.48 19.88 5.45
C SER A 74 -3.01 21.30 5.76
N GLN A 75 -1.71 21.53 5.65
CA GLN A 75 -1.11 22.85 5.87
C GLN A 75 -1.14 23.66 4.57
N LYS A 76 -1.86 24.78 4.56
CA LYS A 76 -1.89 25.73 3.43
C LYS A 76 -0.53 26.43 3.32
N ARG A 77 0.05 26.41 2.11
CA ARG A 77 1.36 26.98 1.68
C ARG A 77 2.54 26.79 2.66
N PHE A 78 3.47 25.92 2.29
CA PHE A 78 4.79 25.83 2.92
C PHE A 78 5.87 25.76 1.83
N LYS A 79 6.96 26.53 1.97
CA LYS A 79 8.09 26.48 1.04
C LYS A 79 8.77 25.10 1.16
N ILE A 80 8.67 24.27 0.12
CA ILE A 80 9.30 22.93 0.04
C ILE A 80 10.83 22.99 0.24
N ASP A 81 11.44 24.15 -0.07
CA ASP A 81 12.90 24.32 -0.10
C ASP A 81 13.65 24.05 1.21
N ILE A 82 12.95 23.98 2.35
CA ILE A 82 13.56 23.83 3.68
C ILE A 82 13.64 22.35 4.14
N LEU A 83 13.06 21.40 3.37
CA LEU A 83 12.76 20.07 3.91
C LEU A 83 13.96 19.11 4.04
N THR A 84 15.05 19.25 3.30
CA THR A 84 16.10 18.21 3.30
C THR A 84 17.27 18.46 4.26
N GLU A 85 17.57 19.71 4.58
CA GLU A 85 18.78 20.05 5.35
C GLU A 85 18.54 19.97 6.87
N ASP A 86 17.28 20.07 7.31
CA ASP A 86 16.91 20.14 8.73
C ASP A 86 16.24 18.87 9.29
N ILE A 87 16.05 17.81 8.49
CA ILE A 87 15.40 16.60 9.02
C ILE A 87 16.35 15.90 9.99
N ASN A 88 15.85 15.67 11.19
CA ASN A 88 16.50 14.85 12.17
C ASN A 88 16.46 13.37 11.73
N TYR A 89 17.57 12.94 11.15
CA TYR A 89 17.73 11.66 10.47
C TYR A 89 18.33 10.59 11.40
N GLN A 90 17.49 9.69 11.95
CA GLN A 90 17.96 8.71 12.92
C GLN A 90 17.27 7.35 12.77
N PHE A 91 17.98 6.43 12.11
CA PHE A 91 17.56 5.03 12.02
C PHE A 91 18.37 4.14 12.98
N ARG A 92 17.69 3.17 13.59
CA ARG A 92 18.29 2.17 14.48
C ARG A 92 18.84 0.99 13.68
N TYR A 93 19.87 1.21 12.86
CA TYR A 93 20.42 0.21 11.95
C TYR A 93 20.72 -1.16 12.58
N LYS A 94 21.33 -1.18 13.77
CA LYS A 94 21.62 -2.44 14.50
C LYS A 94 20.35 -3.27 14.73
N LEU A 95 19.26 -2.61 15.17
CA LEU A 95 17.99 -3.25 15.41
C LEU A 95 17.36 -3.74 14.10
N ILE A 96 17.42 -2.93 13.04
CA ILE A 96 16.93 -3.32 11.70
C ILE A 96 17.63 -4.60 11.24
N TYR A 97 18.96 -4.62 11.27
CA TYR A 97 19.74 -5.77 10.78
C TYR A 97 19.49 -7.02 11.62
N PHE A 98 19.45 -6.88 12.95
CA PHE A 98 19.12 -7.97 13.85
C PHE A 98 17.73 -8.56 13.58
N SER A 99 16.71 -7.70 13.45
CA SER A 99 15.34 -8.14 13.14
C SER A 99 15.25 -8.85 11.78
N ASN A 100 15.99 -8.39 10.77
CA ASN A 100 16.02 -9.05 9.45
C ASN A 100 16.70 -10.41 9.51
N ILE A 101 17.83 -10.54 10.22
CA ILE A 101 18.53 -11.82 10.36
C ILE A 101 17.62 -12.85 11.04
N ILE A 102 16.96 -12.50 12.15
CA ILE A 102 16.00 -13.39 12.82
C ILE A 102 14.87 -13.77 11.87
N SER A 103 14.33 -12.80 11.14
CA SER A 103 13.25 -13.05 10.17
C SER A 103 13.69 -14.00 9.05
N TRP A 104 14.92 -13.87 8.55
CA TRP A 104 15.45 -14.77 7.52
C TRP A 104 15.60 -16.19 8.05
N ILE A 105 16.18 -16.35 9.25
CA ILE A 105 16.31 -17.67 9.89
C ILE A 105 14.95 -18.33 10.03
N PHE A 106 13.94 -17.60 10.51
CA PHE A 106 12.57 -18.12 10.63
C PHE A 106 11.97 -18.51 9.26
N MET A 107 12.26 -17.76 8.21
CA MET A 107 11.71 -18.03 6.88
C MET A 107 12.36 -19.23 6.17
N ILE A 108 13.54 -19.72 6.59
CA ILE A 108 14.25 -20.85 5.95
C ILE A 108 13.34 -22.07 5.73
N PRO A 109 12.68 -22.65 6.75
CA PRO A 109 11.82 -23.82 6.54
C PRO A 109 10.68 -23.55 5.54
N ILE A 110 10.09 -22.35 5.59
CA ILE A 110 9.01 -21.94 4.67
C ILE A 110 9.52 -21.80 3.23
N ILE A 111 10.74 -21.29 3.06
CA ILE A 111 11.41 -21.18 1.75
C ILE A 111 11.66 -22.57 1.15
N LEU A 112 12.14 -23.52 1.96
CA LEU A 112 12.37 -24.90 1.52
C LEU A 112 11.07 -25.58 1.06
N ASN A 113 9.99 -25.41 1.82
CA ASN A 113 8.66 -25.92 1.44
C ASN A 113 8.15 -25.24 0.16
N ALA A 114 8.31 -23.92 0.03
CA ALA A 114 7.94 -23.19 -1.17
C ALA A 114 8.72 -23.67 -2.40
N TYR A 115 10.02 -23.93 -2.26
CA TYR A 115 10.84 -24.50 -3.32
C TYR A 115 10.33 -25.87 -3.77
N HIS A 116 10.04 -26.77 -2.83
CA HIS A 116 9.49 -28.10 -3.14
C HIS A 116 8.13 -28.02 -3.87
N ILE A 117 7.26 -27.09 -3.47
CA ILE A 117 5.98 -26.88 -4.16
C ILE A 117 6.20 -26.35 -5.58
N ILE A 118 7.10 -25.38 -5.74
CA ILE A 118 7.37 -24.76 -7.06
C ILE A 118 8.05 -25.76 -8.00
N SER A 119 8.98 -26.58 -7.51
CA SER A 119 9.66 -27.59 -8.35
C SER A 119 8.71 -28.67 -8.84
N ASN A 120 7.73 -29.06 -8.04
CA ASN A 120 6.80 -30.14 -8.37
C ASN A 120 5.53 -29.68 -9.09
N TYR A 121 5.01 -28.48 -8.77
CA TYR A 121 3.70 -28.00 -9.22
C TYR A 121 3.73 -26.62 -9.90
N GLY A 122 4.89 -25.96 -9.94
CA GLY A 122 5.08 -24.66 -10.58
C GLY A 122 4.61 -23.45 -9.77
N PHE A 123 4.85 -22.25 -10.31
CA PHE A 123 4.56 -20.95 -9.66
C PHE A 123 3.07 -20.61 -9.51
N LEU A 124 2.18 -21.29 -10.22
CA LEU A 124 0.74 -21.07 -10.03
C LEU A 124 0.25 -21.76 -8.75
N ALA A 125 0.75 -22.97 -8.48
CA ALA A 125 0.35 -23.78 -7.35
C ALA A 125 0.72 -23.17 -5.99
N ILE A 126 1.90 -22.52 -5.87
CA ILE A 126 2.33 -21.90 -4.61
C ILE A 126 1.30 -20.87 -4.10
N ARG A 127 0.60 -20.15 -4.99
CA ARG A 127 -0.44 -19.20 -4.58
C ARG A 127 -1.63 -19.92 -3.96
N SER A 128 -2.06 -21.04 -4.55
CA SER A 128 -3.15 -21.84 -3.99
C SER A 128 -2.77 -22.35 -2.60
N TYR A 129 -1.58 -22.93 -2.41
CA TYR A 129 -1.12 -23.41 -1.10
C TYR A 129 -0.83 -22.28 -0.10
N ALA A 130 -0.39 -21.11 -0.57
CA ALA A 130 -0.09 -19.97 0.29
C ALA A 130 -1.33 -19.28 0.84
N PHE A 131 -2.47 -19.36 0.16
CA PHE A 131 -3.69 -18.65 0.55
C PHE A 131 -4.86 -19.56 0.95
N VAL A 132 -4.80 -20.86 0.63
CA VAL A 132 -5.69 -21.86 1.21
C VAL A 132 -5.21 -22.24 2.61
N SER A 133 -6.14 -22.56 3.51
CA SER A 133 -5.90 -23.12 4.84
C SER A 133 -5.45 -24.59 4.73
N SER A 134 -4.29 -24.79 4.11
CA SER A 134 -3.60 -26.07 4.06
C SER A 134 -2.25 -25.92 4.75
N ASP A 135 -1.91 -26.85 5.65
CA ASP A 135 -0.61 -26.87 6.34
C ASP A 135 0.56 -27.28 5.44
N VAL A 136 0.30 -27.49 4.14
CA VAL A 136 1.28 -27.92 3.12
C VAL A 136 2.43 -26.92 2.96
N LEU A 137 2.15 -25.61 3.05
CA LEU A 137 3.22 -24.60 2.98
C LEU A 137 3.88 -24.41 4.35
N VAL A 138 3.07 -24.15 5.37
CA VAL A 138 3.48 -24.02 6.77
C VAL A 138 2.24 -24.04 7.66
N GLY A 139 2.38 -24.46 8.92
CA GLY A 139 1.29 -24.46 9.89
C GLY A 139 0.67 -23.08 10.13
N GLY A 140 -0.60 -23.05 10.55
CA GLY A 140 -1.36 -21.81 10.72
C GLY A 140 -0.69 -20.73 11.59
N PHE A 141 -0.02 -21.12 12.68
CA PHE A 141 0.69 -20.19 13.57
C PHE A 141 1.94 -19.58 12.93
N ASP A 142 2.74 -20.38 12.24
CA ASP A 142 3.93 -19.90 11.56
C ASP A 142 3.56 -19.00 10.37
N LYS A 143 2.49 -19.35 9.67
CA LYS A 143 1.89 -18.53 8.61
C LYS A 143 1.46 -17.18 9.18
N PHE A 144 0.83 -17.16 10.35
CA PHE A 144 0.46 -15.94 11.05
C PHE A 144 1.70 -15.09 11.37
N ILE A 145 2.76 -15.65 11.95
CA ILE A 145 4.01 -14.93 12.23
C ILE A 145 4.61 -14.35 10.95
N ALA A 146 4.72 -15.17 9.89
CA ALA A 146 5.32 -14.78 8.62
C ALA A 146 4.54 -13.65 7.93
N GLN A 147 3.20 -13.75 7.89
CA GLN A 147 2.35 -12.76 7.21
C GLN A 147 2.15 -11.47 8.01
N THR A 148 2.53 -11.46 9.29
CA THR A 148 2.23 -10.36 10.22
C THR A 148 3.50 -9.68 10.70
N ILE A 149 4.30 -10.38 11.49
CA ILE A 149 5.50 -9.83 12.14
C ILE A 149 6.61 -9.68 11.11
N ILE A 150 6.94 -10.76 10.39
CA ILE A 150 8.03 -10.75 9.41
C ILE A 150 7.69 -9.84 8.24
N ARG A 151 6.45 -9.89 7.75
CA ARG A 151 5.96 -8.92 6.75
C ARG A 151 6.14 -7.48 7.24
N GLY A 152 5.82 -7.18 8.50
CA GLY A 152 6.03 -5.87 9.11
C GLY A 152 7.49 -5.42 9.07
N ILE A 153 8.41 -6.29 9.51
CA ILE A 153 9.87 -6.05 9.48
C ILE A 153 10.34 -5.81 8.05
N PHE A 154 9.93 -6.67 7.11
CA PHE A 154 10.34 -6.60 5.72
C PHE A 154 9.87 -5.30 5.07
N GLN A 155 8.59 -4.96 5.20
CA GLN A 155 8.03 -3.75 4.60
C GLN A 155 8.63 -2.47 5.19
N ALA A 156 8.82 -2.41 6.51
CA ALA A 156 9.49 -1.29 7.15
C ALA A 156 10.94 -1.16 6.67
N THR A 157 11.68 -2.27 6.56
CA THR A 157 13.06 -2.28 6.06
C THR A 157 13.13 -1.77 4.62
N VAL A 158 12.22 -2.23 3.75
CA VAL A 158 12.13 -1.77 2.35
C VAL A 158 11.85 -0.27 2.29
N LEU A 159 10.88 0.23 3.04
CA LEU A 159 10.58 1.66 3.10
C LEU A 159 11.80 2.49 3.53
N LEU A 160 12.44 2.10 4.63
CA LEU A 160 13.61 2.80 5.16
C LEU A 160 14.78 2.76 4.18
N ALA A 161 15.01 1.63 3.49
CA ALA A 161 16.01 1.53 2.44
C ALA A 161 15.72 2.51 1.28
N MET A 162 14.48 2.55 0.80
CA MET A 162 14.09 3.44 -0.30
C MET A 162 14.20 4.92 0.09
N ILE A 163 13.87 5.26 1.35
CA ILE A 163 14.08 6.61 1.89
C ILE A 163 15.58 6.92 1.97
N ASN A 164 16.43 6.01 2.46
CA ASN A 164 17.89 6.20 2.47
C ASN A 164 18.43 6.51 1.06
N ILE A 165 17.97 5.77 0.04
CA ILE A 165 18.36 6.02 -1.36
C ILE A 165 17.85 7.38 -1.84
N ALA A 166 16.59 7.74 -1.57
CA ALA A 166 16.01 9.03 -1.97
C ALA A 166 16.77 10.22 -1.34
N PHE A 167 17.15 10.10 -0.06
CA PHE A 167 17.99 11.07 0.66
C PHE A 167 19.49 10.94 0.37
N LYS A 168 19.88 10.04 -0.54
CA LYS A 168 21.28 9.78 -0.92
C LYS A 168 22.20 9.41 0.25
N LYS A 169 21.66 8.77 1.29
CA LYS A 169 22.45 8.22 2.40
C LYS A 169 23.08 6.90 1.95
N LYS A 170 24.40 6.77 2.14
CA LYS A 170 25.15 5.57 1.76
C LYS A 170 24.94 4.46 2.79
N THR A 171 23.99 3.58 2.54
CA THR A 171 23.73 2.38 3.36
C THR A 171 23.48 1.15 2.48
N PRO A 172 24.50 0.67 1.76
CA PRO A 172 24.32 -0.43 0.80
C PRO A 172 23.78 -1.70 1.46
N PHE A 173 24.22 -2.00 2.69
CA PHE A 173 23.75 -3.18 3.42
C PHE A 173 22.23 -3.16 3.69
N LEU A 174 21.67 -2.00 4.07
CA LEU A 174 20.22 -1.87 4.26
C LEU A 174 19.45 -2.11 2.95
N THR A 175 19.98 -1.63 1.83
CA THR A 175 19.39 -1.88 0.50
C THR A 175 19.45 -3.36 0.13
N VAL A 176 20.56 -4.03 0.43
CA VAL A 176 20.70 -5.49 0.24
C VAL A 176 19.66 -6.24 1.08
N CYS A 177 19.50 -5.88 2.36
CA CYS A 177 18.45 -6.46 3.21
C CYS A 177 17.06 -6.29 2.58
N ALA A 178 16.73 -5.09 2.11
CA ALA A 178 15.45 -4.81 1.47
C ALA A 178 15.21 -5.66 0.21
N ILE A 179 16.23 -5.84 -0.64
CA ILE A 179 16.14 -6.67 -1.83
C ILE A 179 15.92 -8.15 -1.46
N ILE A 180 16.70 -8.67 -0.50
CA ILE A 180 16.54 -10.05 0.01
C ILE A 180 15.12 -10.26 0.54
N ASN A 181 14.59 -9.32 1.32
CA ASN A 181 13.22 -9.39 1.85
C ASN A 181 12.16 -9.49 0.75
N VAL A 182 12.28 -8.66 -0.30
CA VAL A 182 11.35 -8.69 -1.43
C VAL A 182 11.45 -10.01 -2.17
N ILE A 183 12.66 -10.52 -2.40
CA ILE A 183 12.87 -11.82 -3.08
C ILE A 183 12.24 -12.95 -2.26
N ILE A 184 12.56 -13.06 -0.97
CA ILE A 184 12.02 -14.10 -0.08
C ILE A 184 10.49 -14.07 -0.10
N TYR A 185 9.89 -12.89 0.12
CA TYR A 185 8.44 -12.80 0.23
C TYR A 185 7.74 -13.06 -1.13
N THR A 186 8.32 -12.57 -2.23
CA THR A 186 7.80 -12.81 -3.59
C THR A 186 7.85 -14.31 -3.92
N PHE A 187 8.94 -14.97 -3.58
CA PHE A 187 9.16 -16.40 -3.82
C PHE A 187 8.19 -17.26 -3.01
N VAL A 188 8.12 -17.04 -1.68
CA VAL A 188 7.30 -17.85 -0.77
C VAL A 188 5.81 -17.73 -1.04
N PHE A 189 5.31 -16.52 -1.33
CA PHE A 189 3.87 -16.28 -1.48
C PHE A 189 3.43 -16.15 -2.95
N GLY A 190 4.34 -16.34 -3.92
CA GLY A 190 4.06 -16.20 -5.35
C GLY A 190 3.50 -14.82 -5.73
N GLY A 191 3.87 -13.77 -5.00
CA GLY A 191 3.26 -12.45 -5.07
C GLY A 191 4.19 -11.37 -5.64
N ARG A 192 3.79 -10.71 -6.73
CA ARG A 192 4.53 -9.56 -7.32
C ARG A 192 4.29 -8.22 -6.62
N PHE A 193 3.41 -8.21 -5.62
CA PHE A 193 2.92 -6.98 -4.99
C PHE A 193 4.00 -6.28 -4.16
N GLN A 194 4.95 -7.04 -3.60
CA GLN A 194 6.06 -6.54 -2.81
C GLN A 194 7.07 -5.78 -3.67
N ILE A 195 7.27 -6.21 -4.92
CA ILE A 195 8.10 -5.49 -5.89
C ILE A 195 7.46 -4.15 -6.24
N LEU A 196 6.16 -4.15 -6.55
CA LEU A 196 5.40 -2.92 -6.78
C LEU A 196 5.51 -1.98 -5.56
N GLN A 197 5.33 -2.51 -4.35
CA GLN A 197 5.45 -1.73 -3.11
C GLN A 197 6.84 -1.09 -2.96
N LEU A 198 7.92 -1.81 -3.25
CA LEU A 198 9.28 -1.25 -3.24
C LEU A 198 9.42 -0.09 -4.24
N ILE A 199 8.93 -0.28 -5.47
CA ILE A 199 8.96 0.76 -6.52
C ILE A 199 8.17 1.99 -6.05
N MET A 200 6.95 1.80 -5.54
CA MET A 200 6.11 2.91 -5.08
C MET A 200 6.73 3.65 -3.89
N TYR A 201 7.32 2.94 -2.92
CA TYR A 201 8.06 3.58 -1.83
C TYR A 201 9.24 4.41 -2.33
N TYR A 202 10.00 3.93 -3.31
CA TYR A 202 11.07 4.71 -3.93
C TYR A 202 10.52 5.96 -4.64
N LEU A 203 9.50 5.80 -5.49
CA LEU A 203 8.90 6.91 -6.23
C LEU A 203 8.35 7.99 -5.29
N PHE A 204 7.58 7.60 -4.27
CA PHE A 204 7.03 8.55 -3.31
C PHE A 204 8.10 9.16 -2.42
N ALA A 205 9.05 8.38 -1.91
CA ALA A 205 10.17 8.95 -1.17
C ALA A 205 10.91 9.99 -2.03
N HIS A 206 11.17 9.70 -3.31
CA HIS A 206 11.83 10.64 -4.22
C HIS A 206 11.00 11.91 -4.48
N MET A 207 9.72 11.76 -4.80
CA MET A 207 8.80 12.86 -5.08
C MET A 207 8.67 13.82 -3.88
N PHE A 208 8.60 13.28 -2.66
CA PHE A 208 8.35 14.07 -1.45
C PHE A 208 9.63 14.44 -0.66
N SER A 209 10.82 14.02 -1.12
CA SER A 209 12.10 14.33 -0.46
C SER A 209 12.89 15.48 -1.07
N LYS A 210 12.53 16.07 -2.22
CA LYS A 210 13.45 16.97 -2.94
C LYS A 210 13.09 18.46 -3.00
N LYS A 211 14.11 19.27 -2.65
CA LYS A 211 14.55 20.47 -3.41
C LYS A 211 14.56 20.12 -4.91
N ILE A 212 13.70 20.76 -5.70
CA ILE A 212 13.77 20.74 -7.17
C ILE A 212 14.95 21.65 -7.58
N ILE A 213 16.17 21.20 -7.36
CA ILE A 213 17.34 21.75 -8.07
C ILE A 213 17.97 20.60 -8.87
N VAL A 214 17.64 20.66 -10.14
CA VAL A 214 18.14 19.85 -11.23
C VAL A 214 19.66 19.97 -11.24
N ASN A 215 20.35 18.86 -10.99
CA ASN A 215 21.77 18.75 -11.35
C ASN A 215 21.89 17.44 -12.13
N LYS A 216 22.15 17.57 -13.43
CA LYS A 216 21.53 16.77 -14.52
C LYS A 216 22.26 15.47 -14.85
N GLU A 217 23.55 15.34 -14.54
CA GLU A 217 24.37 14.37 -15.30
C GLU A 217 24.74 13.08 -14.55
N LEU A 218 25.06 13.14 -13.26
CA LEU A 218 25.44 11.93 -12.51
C LEU A 218 24.25 11.18 -11.87
N LYS A 219 23.06 11.80 -11.84
CA LYS A 219 21.85 11.30 -11.15
C LYS A 219 21.05 10.23 -11.93
N ARG A 220 21.35 10.01 -13.21
CA ARG A 220 20.46 9.28 -14.14
C ARG A 220 20.72 7.76 -14.19
N LYS A 221 21.97 7.30 -14.18
CA LYS A 221 22.27 5.93 -14.61
C LYS A 221 22.02 4.84 -13.55
N MET A 222 22.29 5.09 -12.26
CA MET A 222 22.22 4.05 -11.22
C MET A 222 20.81 3.81 -10.65
N SER A 223 19.95 4.83 -10.58
CA SER A 223 18.55 4.67 -10.11
C SER A 223 17.62 4.09 -11.17
N TYR A 224 17.82 4.43 -12.44
CA TYR A 224 17.02 3.85 -13.53
C TYR A 224 17.43 2.40 -13.82
N GLY A 225 18.70 2.02 -13.60
CA GLY A 225 19.12 0.62 -13.71
C GLY A 225 18.39 -0.30 -12.73
N LEU A 226 18.33 0.06 -11.44
CA LEU A 226 17.60 -0.74 -10.44
C LEU A 226 16.09 -0.77 -10.71
N ILE A 227 15.49 0.37 -11.07
CA ILE A 227 14.06 0.44 -11.42
C ILE A 227 13.77 -0.40 -12.67
N ALA A 228 14.62 -0.32 -13.70
CA ALA A 228 14.49 -1.10 -14.92
C ALA A 228 14.61 -2.60 -14.61
N ILE A 229 15.55 -3.02 -13.77
CA ILE A 229 15.66 -4.42 -13.33
C ILE A 229 14.38 -4.87 -12.63
N LEU A 230 13.86 -4.09 -11.68
CA LEU A 230 12.63 -4.42 -10.95
C LEU A 230 11.40 -4.49 -11.87
N ILE A 231 11.28 -3.55 -12.82
CA ILE A 231 10.23 -3.56 -13.85
C ILE A 231 10.40 -4.79 -14.75
N SER A 232 11.61 -5.10 -15.21
CA SER A 232 11.90 -6.29 -16.01
C SER A 232 11.59 -7.57 -15.27
N THR A 233 11.88 -7.68 -13.97
CA THR A 233 11.48 -8.81 -13.13
C THR A 233 9.95 -8.89 -13.02
N MET A 234 9.26 -7.77 -12.83
CA MET A 234 7.79 -7.75 -12.83
C MET A 234 7.21 -8.20 -14.18
N VAL A 235 7.77 -7.71 -15.29
CA VAL A 235 7.36 -8.09 -16.65
C VAL A 235 7.62 -9.59 -16.86
N TYR A 236 8.81 -10.09 -16.52
CA TYR A 236 9.16 -11.51 -16.63
C TYR A 236 8.19 -12.41 -15.84
N VAL A 237 7.95 -12.10 -14.56
CA VAL A 237 7.01 -12.85 -13.71
C VAL A 237 5.58 -12.77 -14.27
N THR A 238 5.22 -11.65 -14.89
CA THR A 238 3.90 -11.47 -15.51
C THR A 238 3.76 -12.32 -16.78
N LEU A 239 4.76 -12.29 -17.67
CA LEU A 239 4.79 -13.07 -18.89
C LEU A 239 4.84 -14.58 -18.63
N LYS A 240 5.62 -15.03 -17.64
CA LYS A 240 5.67 -16.45 -17.23
C LYS A 240 4.36 -16.97 -16.62
N ARG A 241 3.39 -16.09 -16.36
CA ARG A 241 2.03 -16.46 -15.91
C ARG A 241 1.01 -16.51 -17.06
N GLY A 242 1.45 -16.41 -18.32
CA GLY A 242 0.59 -16.60 -19.49
C GLY A 242 -0.34 -15.43 -19.79
N SER A 243 -0.01 -14.20 -19.37
CA SER A 243 -0.85 -13.03 -19.65
C SER A 243 -0.54 -12.42 -21.02
N ASP A 244 -1.58 -12.14 -21.80
CA ASP A 244 -1.49 -11.28 -22.98
C ASP A 244 -1.05 -9.86 -22.58
N ASN A 245 -0.12 -9.30 -23.37
CA ASN A 245 0.42 -7.93 -23.36
C ASN A 245 0.40 -7.15 -22.02
N PHE A 246 1.59 -6.80 -21.53
CA PHE A 246 1.82 -6.10 -20.26
C PHE A 246 0.93 -4.87 -20.05
N ILE A 247 0.69 -4.05 -21.09
CA ILE A 247 -0.14 -2.83 -20.97
C ILE A 247 -1.60 -3.20 -20.66
N TYR A 248 -2.15 -4.18 -21.38
CA TYR A 248 -3.50 -4.67 -21.13
C TYR A 248 -3.64 -5.27 -19.74
N SER A 249 -2.64 -6.03 -19.30
CA SER A 249 -2.59 -6.58 -17.95
C SER A 249 -2.57 -5.48 -16.88
N LEU A 250 -1.82 -4.39 -17.11
CA LEU A 250 -1.76 -3.25 -16.19
C LEU A 250 -3.11 -2.52 -16.12
N ILE A 251 -3.74 -2.24 -17.27
CA ILE A 251 -5.04 -1.57 -17.34
C ILE A 251 -6.10 -2.43 -16.64
N SER A 252 -6.19 -3.73 -16.96
CA SER A 252 -7.13 -4.62 -16.28
C SER A 252 -6.92 -4.65 -14.77
N TYR A 253 -5.67 -4.65 -14.32
CA TYR A 253 -5.35 -4.74 -12.90
C TYR A 253 -5.79 -3.51 -12.10
N TYR A 254 -5.74 -2.31 -12.69
CA TYR A 254 -6.13 -1.06 -12.02
C TYR A 254 -7.54 -0.56 -12.37
N ALA A 255 -8.10 -0.92 -13.53
CA ALA A 255 -9.48 -0.60 -13.91
C ALA A 255 -10.48 -1.66 -13.43
N GLY A 256 -10.08 -2.94 -13.40
CA GLY A 256 -10.91 -4.06 -12.95
C GLY A 256 -11.46 -3.96 -11.53
N PRO A 257 -10.77 -3.37 -10.53
CA PRO A 257 -11.35 -3.12 -9.21
C PRO A 257 -12.65 -2.31 -9.24
N PHE A 258 -12.83 -1.40 -10.20
CA PHE A 258 -14.09 -0.64 -10.35
C PHE A 258 -15.22 -1.50 -10.92
N SER A 259 -14.90 -2.37 -11.87
CA SER A 259 -15.84 -3.39 -12.38
C SER A 259 -16.23 -4.38 -11.29
N PHE A 260 -15.26 -4.77 -10.43
CA PHE A 260 -15.53 -5.64 -9.31
C PHE A 260 -16.34 -4.94 -8.21
N LEU A 261 -16.07 -3.67 -7.93
CA LEU A 261 -16.91 -2.86 -7.05
C LEU A 261 -18.36 -2.79 -7.56
N ASP A 262 -18.56 -2.64 -8.87
CA ASP A 262 -19.90 -2.70 -9.45
C ASP A 262 -20.58 -4.06 -9.24
N TYR A 263 -19.84 -5.15 -9.44
CA TYR A 263 -20.33 -6.49 -9.13
C TYR A 263 -20.73 -6.63 -7.65
N ILE A 264 -19.92 -6.11 -6.72
CA ILE A 264 -20.20 -6.11 -5.28
C ILE A 264 -21.50 -5.36 -4.97
N LEU A 265 -21.67 -4.15 -5.52
CA LEU A 265 -22.83 -3.30 -5.28
C LEU A 265 -24.14 -3.86 -5.85
N ASN A 266 -24.04 -4.79 -6.79
CA ASN A 266 -25.18 -5.48 -7.41
C ASN A 266 -25.47 -6.85 -6.77
N ASN A 267 -24.61 -7.34 -5.87
CA ASN A 267 -24.79 -8.62 -5.15
C ASN A 267 -24.70 -8.40 -3.63
N PRO A 268 -25.59 -7.59 -3.03
CA PRO A 268 -25.46 -7.15 -1.64
C PRO A 268 -25.45 -8.28 -0.62
N GLU A 269 -26.17 -9.38 -0.87
CA GLU A 269 -26.20 -10.54 0.03
C GLU A 269 -24.88 -11.31 0.02
N THR A 270 -24.30 -11.55 -1.16
CA THR A 270 -23.02 -12.26 -1.31
C THR A 270 -21.86 -11.53 -0.63
N PHE A 271 -21.86 -10.20 -0.69
CA PHE A 271 -20.84 -9.35 -0.09
C PHE A 271 -21.24 -8.77 1.26
N ASP A 272 -22.34 -9.25 1.81
CA ASP A 272 -22.78 -8.98 3.17
C ASP A 272 -22.87 -7.45 3.47
N LEU A 273 -23.42 -6.71 2.50
CA LEU A 273 -23.55 -5.25 2.55
C LEU A 273 -24.63 -4.75 3.53
N ASN A 274 -25.46 -5.67 4.04
CA ASN A 274 -26.52 -5.38 4.99
C ASN A 274 -26.07 -5.58 6.46
N ASN A 275 -24.94 -6.25 6.70
CA ASN A 275 -24.38 -6.44 8.04
C ASN A 275 -23.15 -5.54 8.25
N TYR A 276 -23.38 -4.48 9.02
CA TYR A 276 -22.39 -3.45 9.27
C TYR A 276 -21.35 -3.85 10.32
N LEU A 277 -20.11 -3.45 10.06
CA LEU A 277 -18.95 -3.62 10.93
C LEU A 277 -18.69 -2.39 11.81
N TRP A 278 -19.52 -1.35 11.70
CA TRP A 278 -19.58 -0.18 12.59
C TRP A 278 -18.24 0.52 12.85
N GLY A 279 -17.39 0.59 11.82
CA GLY A 279 -16.08 1.26 11.86
C GLY A 279 -14.92 0.31 12.10
N ALA A 280 -15.19 -0.96 12.42
CA ALA A 280 -14.16 -1.96 12.65
C ALA A 280 -13.33 -2.26 11.40
N ALA A 281 -13.87 -2.08 10.19
CA ALA A 281 -13.09 -2.26 8.97
C ALA A 281 -12.20 -1.04 8.66
N THR A 282 -12.74 0.18 8.77
CA THR A 282 -12.03 1.45 8.55
C THR A 282 -10.89 1.61 9.55
N LEU A 283 -11.11 1.24 10.80
CA LEU A 283 -10.12 1.30 11.87
C LEU A 283 -9.53 -0.08 12.19
N GLY A 284 -9.50 -1.01 11.22
CA GLY A 284 -9.03 -2.38 11.42
C GLY A 284 -7.65 -2.50 12.06
N PHE A 285 -6.71 -1.63 11.66
CA PHE A 285 -5.38 -1.52 12.28
C PHE A 285 -5.40 -1.11 13.79
N ILE A 286 -6.53 -0.69 14.33
CA ILE A 286 -6.71 -0.42 15.77
C ILE A 286 -7.60 -1.50 16.39
N THR A 287 -8.74 -1.77 15.77
CA THR A 287 -9.77 -2.66 16.31
C THR A 287 -9.31 -4.11 16.33
N GLU A 288 -8.66 -4.61 15.28
CA GLU A 288 -8.30 -6.03 15.20
C GLU A 288 -7.28 -6.48 16.24
N PRO A 289 -6.17 -5.75 16.52
CA PRO A 289 -5.29 -6.11 17.63
C PRO A 289 -6.03 -6.17 18.97
N ILE A 290 -6.95 -5.24 19.22
CA ILE A 290 -7.77 -5.21 20.44
C ILE A 290 -8.65 -6.46 20.48
N THR A 291 -9.37 -6.77 19.39
CA THR A 291 -10.22 -7.96 19.27
C THR A 291 -9.41 -9.25 19.47
N LEU A 292 -8.21 -9.35 18.91
CA LEU A 292 -7.35 -10.53 19.06
C LEU A 292 -6.87 -10.70 20.52
N ILE A 293 -6.50 -9.60 21.18
CA ILE A 293 -6.11 -9.62 22.61
C ILE A 293 -7.31 -10.05 23.47
N LEU A 294 -8.48 -9.48 23.25
CA LEU A 294 -9.70 -9.84 23.98
C LEU A 294 -10.09 -11.29 23.73
N LYS A 295 -10.00 -11.76 22.49
CA LYS A 295 -10.22 -13.17 22.13
C LYS A 295 -9.26 -14.10 22.88
N LEU A 296 -7.98 -13.73 22.97
CA LEU A 296 -6.98 -14.54 23.68
C LEU A 296 -7.22 -14.56 25.20
N LEU A 297 -7.46 -13.38 25.81
CA LEU A 297 -7.60 -13.23 27.26
C LEU A 297 -8.89 -13.85 27.79
N PHE A 298 -9.99 -13.68 27.06
CA PHE A 298 -11.33 -14.05 27.52
C PHE A 298 -11.92 -15.25 26.76
N ARG A 299 -11.18 -15.85 25.83
CA ARG A 299 -11.62 -16.98 24.99
C ARG A 299 -12.93 -16.70 24.25
N LEU A 300 -13.13 -15.46 23.82
CA LEU A 300 -14.35 -15.03 23.13
C LEU A 300 -14.43 -15.64 21.73
N ASP A 301 -15.60 -16.15 21.35
CA ASP A 301 -15.86 -16.57 19.98
C ASP A 301 -16.27 -15.39 19.10
N ILE A 302 -15.30 -14.49 18.89
CA ILE A 302 -15.45 -13.32 18.03
C ILE A 302 -14.45 -13.38 16.88
N HIS A 303 -14.84 -12.86 15.73
CA HIS A 303 -13.96 -12.72 14.57
C HIS A 303 -13.57 -11.26 14.34
N ILE A 304 -12.41 -11.06 13.72
CA ILE A 304 -11.91 -9.74 13.34
C ILE A 304 -12.60 -9.23 12.06
N ALA A 305 -12.61 -7.91 11.83
CA ALA A 305 -13.27 -7.30 10.68
C ALA A 305 -12.77 -7.86 9.32
N SER A 306 -11.46 -8.06 9.18
CA SER A 306 -10.87 -8.62 7.97
C SER A 306 -11.30 -10.06 7.70
N TYR A 307 -11.70 -10.83 8.71
CA TYR A 307 -12.24 -12.19 8.50
C TYR A 307 -13.57 -12.12 7.72
N TYR A 308 -14.50 -11.28 8.16
CA TYR A 308 -15.79 -11.10 7.49
C TYR A 308 -15.63 -10.57 6.05
N ILE A 309 -14.69 -9.64 5.84
CA ILE A 309 -14.37 -9.14 4.50
C ILE A 309 -13.71 -10.22 3.63
N ASN A 310 -12.79 -11.01 4.19
CA ASN A 310 -12.06 -12.03 3.43
C ASN A 310 -12.96 -13.18 2.98
N ILE A 311 -13.92 -13.62 3.79
CA ILE A 311 -14.87 -14.68 3.38
C ILE A 311 -15.63 -14.27 2.11
N CYS A 312 -16.11 -13.04 2.05
CA CYS A 312 -16.83 -12.52 0.88
C CYS A 312 -15.93 -12.28 -0.33
N THR A 313 -14.63 -12.10 -0.14
CA THR A 313 -13.74 -11.59 -1.20
C THR A 313 -12.64 -12.56 -1.63
N GLN A 314 -12.47 -13.66 -0.92
CA GLN A 314 -11.58 -14.76 -1.28
C GLN A 314 -12.03 -15.52 -2.53
N PRO A 315 -13.32 -15.84 -2.74
CA PRO A 315 -13.79 -16.48 -3.96
C PRO A 315 -13.53 -15.62 -5.20
N PHE A 316 -13.32 -16.29 -6.34
CA PHE A 316 -13.16 -15.63 -7.63
C PHE A 316 -14.53 -15.42 -8.27
N TYR A 317 -14.83 -14.16 -8.62
CA TYR A 317 -16.08 -13.78 -9.28
C TYR A 317 -15.80 -13.31 -10.70
N GLU A 318 -16.68 -13.69 -11.62
CA GLU A 318 -16.59 -13.26 -13.01
C GLU A 318 -17.03 -11.79 -13.14
N ILE A 319 -16.11 -10.93 -13.58
CA ILE A 319 -16.32 -9.48 -13.74
C ILE A 319 -16.26 -9.05 -15.22
N GLY A 320 -16.50 -10.00 -16.11
CA GLY A 320 -16.40 -9.89 -17.56
C GLY A 320 -16.17 -11.27 -18.17
N PRO A 321 -16.55 -11.53 -19.44
CA PRO A 321 -16.43 -12.85 -20.06
C PRO A 321 -15.03 -13.46 -19.91
N GLY A 322 -14.92 -14.55 -19.14
CA GLY A 322 -13.67 -15.26 -18.87
C GLY A 322 -12.67 -14.49 -17.98
N ARG A 323 -13.10 -13.43 -17.28
CA ARG A 323 -12.27 -12.60 -16.41
C ARG A 323 -12.74 -12.68 -14.97
N TYR A 324 -11.89 -13.25 -14.12
CA TYR A 324 -12.21 -13.52 -12.71
C TYR A 324 -11.35 -12.68 -11.77
N PHE A 325 -12.00 -12.03 -10.80
CA PHE A 325 -11.33 -11.20 -9.80
C PHE A 325 -11.67 -11.69 -8.39
N ASN A 326 -10.71 -11.50 -7.48
CA ASN A 326 -10.89 -11.69 -6.05
C ASN A 326 -10.06 -10.65 -5.29
N ALA A 327 -10.44 -10.33 -4.05
CA ALA A 327 -9.75 -9.45 -3.12
C ALA A 327 -9.44 -7.99 -3.57
N LEU A 328 -9.65 -7.63 -4.84
CA LEU A 328 -9.39 -6.32 -5.42
C LEU A 328 -10.62 -5.40 -5.34
N THR A 329 -11.15 -5.21 -4.13
CA THR A 329 -12.47 -4.60 -3.90
C THR A 329 -12.47 -3.07 -3.84
N THR A 330 -11.32 -2.42 -4.04
CA THR A 330 -11.06 -1.02 -3.69
C THR A 330 -11.22 -0.75 -2.18
N VAL A 331 -10.84 0.46 -1.73
CA VAL A 331 -11.07 0.92 -0.36
C VAL A 331 -12.56 1.16 -0.05
N ILE A 332 -13.38 1.38 -1.08
CA ILE A 332 -14.80 1.71 -0.91
C ILE A 332 -15.55 0.54 -0.27
N TYR A 333 -15.20 -0.71 -0.58
CA TYR A 333 -15.91 -1.86 -0.02
C TYR A 333 -15.82 -1.95 1.51
N PRO A 334 -14.62 -1.94 2.14
CA PRO A 334 -14.51 -1.85 3.60
C PRO A 334 -15.28 -0.67 4.21
N PHE A 335 -15.31 0.48 3.54
CA PHE A 335 -16.04 1.64 4.01
C PHE A 335 -17.56 1.43 3.97
N ILE A 336 -18.09 0.82 2.91
CA ILE A 336 -19.51 0.44 2.84
C ILE A 336 -19.85 -0.61 3.91
N ARG A 337 -18.94 -1.56 4.15
CA ARG A 337 -19.14 -2.58 5.18
C ARG A 337 -19.24 -1.99 6.58
N ASP A 338 -18.72 -0.80 6.84
CA ASP A 338 -18.86 -0.17 8.15
C ASP A 338 -20.19 0.55 8.34
N PHE A 339 -20.59 1.42 7.40
CA PHE A 339 -21.75 2.31 7.59
C PHE A 339 -22.56 2.54 6.29
N GLY A 340 -22.56 1.57 5.38
CA GLY A 340 -23.19 1.69 4.08
C GLY A 340 -22.60 2.85 3.26
N TYR A 341 -23.44 3.55 2.51
CA TYR A 341 -23.00 4.71 1.71
C TYR A 341 -22.34 5.81 2.57
N PHE A 342 -22.82 6.03 3.80
CA PHE A 342 -22.23 7.01 4.72
C PHE A 342 -20.80 6.65 5.12
N GLY A 343 -20.46 5.35 5.14
CA GLY A 343 -19.11 4.90 5.45
C GLY A 343 -18.07 5.38 4.44
N ILE A 344 -18.46 5.60 3.19
CA ILE A 344 -17.58 6.20 2.16
C ILE A 344 -17.15 7.61 2.59
N ILE A 345 -18.08 8.40 3.14
CA ILE A 345 -17.80 9.75 3.64
C ILE A 345 -16.86 9.66 4.84
N VAL A 346 -17.22 8.85 5.85
CA VAL A 346 -16.44 8.68 7.09
C VAL A 346 -15.01 8.19 6.79
N GLY A 347 -14.86 7.15 5.97
CA GLY A 347 -13.57 6.61 5.58
C GLY A 347 -12.73 7.58 4.75
N SER A 348 -13.35 8.36 3.86
CA SER A 348 -12.67 9.41 3.10
C SER A 348 -12.15 10.52 4.01
N VAL A 349 -12.99 10.97 4.94
CA VAL A 349 -12.63 11.99 5.95
C VAL A 349 -11.48 11.48 6.81
N PHE A 350 -11.53 10.22 7.26
CA PHE A 350 -10.47 9.59 8.05
C PHE A 350 -9.14 9.58 7.29
N LEU A 351 -9.10 9.07 6.06
CA LEU A 351 -7.85 9.00 5.28
C LEU A 351 -7.29 10.38 4.92
N ALA A 352 -8.15 11.32 4.55
CA ALA A 352 -7.76 12.69 4.24
C ALA A 352 -7.24 13.43 5.48
N GLY A 353 -7.94 13.28 6.62
CA GLY A 353 -7.53 13.82 7.91
C GLY A 353 -6.20 13.24 8.37
N PHE A 354 -6.05 11.91 8.34
CA PHE A 354 -4.81 11.25 8.76
C PHE A 354 -3.61 11.70 7.92
N SER A 355 -3.79 11.83 6.61
CA SER A 355 -2.73 12.32 5.71
C SER A 355 -2.39 13.79 5.91
N GLY A 356 -3.38 14.66 6.08
CA GLY A 356 -3.16 16.08 6.40
C GLY A 356 -2.48 16.29 7.75
N LEU A 357 -2.85 15.51 8.77
CA LEU A 357 -2.25 15.56 10.11
C LEU A 357 -0.80 15.04 10.12
N LEU A 358 -0.52 13.93 9.41
CA LEU A 358 0.85 13.41 9.28
C LEU A 358 1.74 14.37 8.50
N GLU A 359 1.22 14.99 7.44
CA GLU A 359 1.94 16.02 6.71
C GLU A 359 2.31 17.19 7.64
N LYS A 360 1.35 17.75 8.37
CA LYS A 360 1.60 18.79 9.39
C LYS A 360 2.64 18.37 10.42
N ALA A 361 2.54 17.14 10.93
CA ALA A 361 3.47 16.61 11.92
C ALA A 361 4.89 16.49 11.35
N PHE A 362 5.02 16.02 10.10
CA PHE A 362 6.29 15.95 9.40
C PHE A 362 6.91 17.34 9.20
N LEU A 363 6.13 18.30 8.69
CA LEU A 363 6.59 19.68 8.46
C LEU A 363 7.00 20.38 9.76
N LYS A 364 6.22 20.21 10.85
CA LYS A 364 6.48 20.87 12.14
C LYS A 364 7.64 20.25 12.91
N LYS A 365 7.68 18.92 12.99
CA LYS A 365 8.65 18.21 13.86
C LYS A 365 9.95 17.88 13.16
N LYS A 366 9.97 17.85 11.81
CA LYS A 366 11.14 17.53 10.98
C LYS A 366 11.88 16.27 11.43
N LYS A 367 11.17 15.23 11.90
CA LYS A 367 11.77 13.94 12.27
C LYS A 367 11.54 12.91 11.18
N ILE A 368 12.53 12.07 10.91
CA ILE A 368 12.46 11.04 9.86
C ILE A 368 11.30 10.05 10.07
N VAL A 369 10.92 9.76 11.33
CA VAL A 369 9.76 8.90 11.63
C VAL A 369 8.46 9.40 10.99
N TYR A 370 8.20 10.71 11.04
CA TYR A 370 7.00 11.29 10.43
C TYR A 370 7.08 11.24 8.90
N PHE A 371 8.28 11.37 8.33
CA PHE A 371 8.46 11.19 6.90
C PHE A 371 8.19 9.73 6.49
N CYS A 372 8.71 8.75 7.22
CA CYS A 372 8.43 7.33 6.95
C CYS A 372 6.93 7.03 7.02
N LEU A 373 6.26 7.46 8.10
CA LEU A 373 4.81 7.28 8.25
C LEU A 373 4.03 7.97 7.13
N TYR A 374 4.46 9.17 6.74
CA TYR A 374 3.84 9.92 5.65
C TYR A 374 3.99 9.22 4.29
N ILE A 375 5.19 8.74 3.92
CA ILE A 375 5.41 7.97 2.69
C ILE A 375 4.62 6.67 2.70
N HIS A 376 4.56 5.97 3.84
CA HIS A 376 3.76 4.77 3.97
C HIS A 376 2.26 5.05 3.76
N LEU A 377 1.74 6.14 4.32
CA LEU A 377 0.35 6.53 4.12
C LEU A 377 0.06 6.97 2.67
N ILE A 378 0.99 7.65 2.00
CA ILE A 378 0.86 7.95 0.56
C ILE A 378 0.76 6.66 -0.26
N TYR A 379 1.53 5.63 0.08
CA TYR A 379 1.40 4.32 -0.54
C TYR A 379 0.05 3.67 -0.28
N ILE A 380 -0.48 3.74 0.96
CA ILE A 380 -1.83 3.25 1.27
C ILE A 380 -2.88 3.98 0.44
N ILE A 381 -2.77 5.31 0.31
CA ILE A 381 -3.67 6.14 -0.50
C ILE A 381 -3.61 5.74 -1.97
N PHE A 382 -2.43 5.52 -2.53
CA PHE A 382 -2.30 5.04 -3.91
C PHE A 382 -2.90 3.63 -4.08
N ASN A 383 -2.58 2.73 -3.15
CA ASN A 383 -3.04 1.34 -3.18
C ASN A 383 -4.55 1.19 -2.91
N SER A 384 -5.22 2.25 -2.45
CA SER A 384 -6.66 2.26 -2.16
C SER A 384 -7.54 1.91 -3.37
N ILE A 385 -7.05 2.06 -4.60
CA ILE A 385 -7.74 1.57 -5.80
C ILE A 385 -7.85 0.06 -5.79
N LEU A 386 -6.84 -0.64 -5.29
CA LEU A 386 -6.79 -2.10 -5.27
C LEU A 386 -7.43 -2.65 -4.01
N ALA A 387 -7.00 -2.16 -2.84
CA ALA A 387 -7.45 -2.67 -1.54
C ALA A 387 -7.14 -1.70 -0.41
N TYR A 388 -7.88 -1.84 0.70
CA TYR A 388 -7.62 -1.07 1.92
C TYR A 388 -6.56 -1.72 2.80
N SER A 389 -5.32 -1.22 2.77
CA SER A 389 -4.23 -1.82 3.53
C SER A 389 -4.38 -1.67 5.05
N LEU A 390 -5.06 -0.63 5.56
CA LEU A 390 -5.27 -0.45 7.01
C LEU A 390 -6.38 -1.32 7.59
N LEU A 391 -6.99 -2.19 6.79
CA LEU A 391 -8.03 -3.12 7.22
C LEU A 391 -7.52 -4.14 8.24
N SER A 392 -6.27 -4.56 8.16
CA SER A 392 -5.81 -5.74 8.89
C SER A 392 -4.62 -5.51 9.82
N TYR A 393 -4.54 -6.34 10.85
CA TYR A 393 -3.50 -6.35 11.87
C TYR A 393 -2.04 -6.43 11.35
N PRO A 394 -1.69 -6.98 10.17
CA PRO A 394 -0.34 -6.85 9.60
C PRO A 394 0.10 -5.39 9.42
N SER A 395 -0.83 -4.47 9.12
CA SER A 395 -0.50 -3.05 8.95
C SER A 395 -0.07 -2.40 10.26
N VAL A 396 -0.51 -2.91 11.40
CA VAL A 396 -0.07 -2.48 12.73
C VAL A 396 1.39 -2.81 12.94
N MET A 397 1.81 -4.02 12.55
CA MET A 397 3.21 -4.41 12.64
C MET A 397 4.09 -3.57 11.71
N VAL A 398 3.61 -3.23 10.51
CA VAL A 398 4.34 -2.31 9.62
C VAL A 398 4.53 -0.94 10.29
N LEU A 399 3.47 -0.35 10.82
CA LEU A 399 3.52 0.94 11.52
C LEU A 399 4.43 0.87 12.77
N PHE A 400 4.30 -0.20 13.56
CA PHE A 400 5.12 -0.46 14.74
C PHE A 400 6.61 -0.51 14.37
N PHE A 401 7.00 -1.30 13.37
CA PHE A 401 8.40 -1.40 12.95
C PHE A 401 8.91 -0.13 12.30
N ILE A 402 8.08 0.61 11.55
CA ILE A 402 8.44 1.95 11.05
C ILE A 402 8.83 2.85 12.23
N ILE A 403 7.97 2.95 13.25
CA ILE A 403 8.23 3.78 14.43
C ILE A 403 9.48 3.29 15.15
N LEU A 404 9.53 2.00 15.50
CA LEU A 404 10.62 1.39 16.25
C LEU A 404 11.99 1.59 15.58
N PHE A 405 12.06 1.42 14.25
CA PHE A 405 13.30 1.56 13.50
C PHE A 405 13.70 3.03 13.28
N SER A 406 12.78 3.98 13.37
CA SER A 406 13.01 5.40 13.04
C SER A 406 12.99 6.38 14.21
N THR A 407 12.86 5.91 15.45
CA THR A 407 12.92 6.73 16.68
C THR A 407 14.27 6.63 17.39
N GLY A 408 15.39 6.89 16.71
CA GLY A 408 16.72 6.91 17.34
C GLY A 408 16.88 7.97 18.45
N LYS A 409 17.95 7.83 19.27
CA LYS A 409 18.45 8.91 20.14
C LYS A 409 19.41 9.79 19.34
N GLN A 410 19.35 11.10 19.57
CA GLN A 410 20.22 12.08 18.92
C GLN A 410 21.66 11.88 19.35
N LYS A 411 22.47 11.28 18.46
CA LYS A 411 23.92 11.43 18.56
C LYS A 411 24.23 12.88 18.18
N ASN A 412 24.67 13.67 19.16
CA ASN A 412 25.19 15.02 18.93
C ASN A 412 26.37 14.94 17.94
N TYR A 413 26.09 15.18 16.66
CA TYR A 413 27.10 15.20 15.59
C TYR A 413 28.01 16.45 15.63
N LYS A 414 28.03 17.19 16.76
CA LYS A 414 28.94 18.33 16.95
C LYS A 414 30.40 17.92 17.23
N SER A 415 30.70 16.65 17.53
CA SER A 415 32.06 16.22 17.89
C SER A 415 32.90 15.64 16.74
N LEU A 416 32.38 15.52 15.52
CA LEU A 416 33.11 14.92 14.37
C LEU A 416 33.54 15.95 13.30
N ARG A 417 33.49 17.25 13.63
CA ARG A 417 34.09 18.33 12.83
C ARG A 417 35.34 18.95 13.49
N ARG A 418 35.85 18.33 14.55
CA ARG A 418 37.10 18.69 15.23
C ARG A 418 37.89 17.41 15.51
N SER A 419 38.47 16.82 14.48
CA SER A 419 39.58 15.87 14.56
C SER A 419 40.25 15.81 13.21
#